data_AF-A5D529-F1
#
_entry.id   AF-A5D529-F1
#
_cell.length_a   1.000
_cell.length_b   1.000
_cell.length_c   1.000
_cell.angle_alpha   90.00
_cell.angle_beta   90.00
_cell.angle_gamma   90.00
#
_symmetry.space_group_name_H-M   'P 1'
#
loop_
_entity.id
_entity.type
_entity.pdbx_description
1 polymer ?
#
loop_
_entity_poly.entity_id
_entity_poly.type
_entity_poly.pdbx_seq_one_letter_code
_entity_poly.pdbx_strand_id
1 'polypeptide(L)'
;MGIEPLMVIGAFGGGILGAAMGPLPAITLWGAVLMIAGLAGVLTGSPVMVWDLAFNPLFGAHIVYAGGAAALAYAWSRGAIESGLDILKPLSGLGRADVLLVGGIFGVLGTLLERVGTGLALPTDTVALSVVITGWVARLLFDPKWRANRGKGAEGETWWPKGSELALLVVLGCGVGLAGGIAAAKIGDALLPFGLALLFLIYLQTGFNGQPWHHIVLVAGLAALQGHGSVNAIIWATVLGGVTAIVSSFFSKWWIVRTNSYIDPPVTSIAVGKSIVIALAAAGLL
;
A
#
# COMPACT_ATOMS: atom_id res chain seq x y z
N MET A 1 -16.03 14.90 12.72
CA MET A 1 -14.95 14.70 11.73
C MET A 1 -14.59 16.06 11.15
N GLY A 2 -13.53 16.69 11.65
CA GLY A 2 -13.10 17.99 11.13
C GLY A 2 -12.22 17.78 9.91
N ILE A 3 -12.74 17.99 8.71
CA ILE A 3 -11.90 18.18 7.53
C ILE A 3 -11.46 19.65 7.57
N GLU A 4 -10.18 19.87 7.86
CA GLU A 4 -9.63 21.22 7.94
C GLU A 4 -9.15 21.69 6.56
N PRO A 5 -9.26 23.00 6.22
CA PRO A 5 -8.81 23.51 4.93
C PRO A 5 -7.35 23.18 4.61
N LEU A 6 -6.45 23.26 5.60
CA LEU A 6 -5.04 22.93 5.43
C LEU A 6 -4.82 21.46 5.05
N MET A 7 -5.69 20.57 5.53
CA MET A 7 -5.65 19.15 5.19
C MET A 7 -5.94 18.92 3.72
N VAL A 8 -6.95 19.61 3.18
CA VAL A 8 -7.33 19.52 1.76
C VAL A 8 -6.22 20.10 0.86
N ILE A 9 -5.68 21.27 1.24
CA ILE A 9 -4.61 21.93 0.48
C ILE A 9 -3.33 21.08 0.50
N GLY A 10 -2.96 20.54 1.67
CA GLY A 10 -1.84 19.62 1.81
C GLY A 10 -2.05 18.38 0.95
N ALA A 11 -3.24 17.77 0.99
CA ALA A 11 -3.53 16.55 0.26
C ALA A 11 -3.46 16.76 -1.25
N PHE A 12 -3.90 17.92 -1.72
CA PHE A 12 -3.77 18.31 -3.12
C PHE A 12 -2.30 18.46 -3.52
N GLY A 13 -1.49 19.14 -2.72
CA GLY A 13 -0.04 19.27 -2.96
C GLY A 13 0.69 17.93 -2.92
N GLY A 14 0.34 17.05 -1.97
CA GLY A 14 0.90 15.72 -1.83
C GLY A 14 0.55 14.81 -3.01
N GLY A 15 -0.69 14.87 -3.49
CA GLY A 15 -1.12 14.16 -4.69
C GLY A 15 -0.38 14.63 -5.95
N ILE A 16 -0.13 15.94 -6.09
CA ILE A 16 0.71 16.51 -7.17
C ILE A 16 2.14 15.98 -7.07
N LEU A 17 2.74 15.98 -5.87
CA LEU A 17 4.08 15.45 -5.64
C LEU A 17 4.17 13.96 -6.02
N GLY A 18 3.16 13.19 -5.62
CA GLY A 18 3.01 11.79 -5.97
C GLY A 18 2.97 11.54 -7.48
N ALA A 19 2.17 12.32 -8.20
CA ALA A 19 2.14 12.29 -9.66
C ALA A 19 3.48 12.70 -10.29
N ALA A 20 4.12 13.74 -9.76
CA ALA A 20 5.40 14.23 -10.27
C ALA A 20 6.50 13.17 -10.23
N MET A 21 6.57 12.39 -9.15
CA MET A 21 7.55 11.33 -8.92
C MET A 21 7.20 10.00 -9.59
N GLY A 22 5.91 9.70 -9.72
CA GLY A 22 5.41 8.37 -10.07
C GLY A 22 5.06 7.53 -8.82
N PRO A 23 4.15 6.56 -8.94
CA PRO A 23 3.60 5.85 -7.78
C PRO A 23 4.66 5.15 -6.91
N LEU A 24 5.50 4.29 -7.51
CA LEU A 24 6.46 3.49 -6.76
C LEU A 24 7.54 4.35 -6.07
N PRO A 25 8.16 5.34 -6.74
CA PRO A 25 9.03 6.30 -6.06
C PRO A 25 8.33 7.06 -4.91
N ALA A 26 7.07 7.46 -5.08
CA ALA A 26 6.34 8.21 -4.07
C ALA A 26 6.05 7.38 -2.80
N ILE A 27 5.61 6.13 -2.92
CA ILE A 27 5.37 5.26 -1.74
C ILE A 27 6.69 4.88 -1.05
N THR A 28 7.78 4.78 -1.81
CA THR A 28 9.13 4.56 -1.25
C THR A 28 9.63 5.77 -0.46
N LEU A 29 9.41 6.99 -0.97
CA LEU A 29 9.69 8.22 -0.21
C LEU A 29 8.89 8.23 1.10
N TRP A 30 7.61 7.88 1.04
CA TRP A 30 6.79 7.77 2.26
C TRP A 30 7.34 6.73 3.24
N GLY A 31 7.82 5.58 2.74
CA GLY A 31 8.55 4.59 3.54
C GLY A 31 9.76 5.16 4.28
N ALA A 32 10.55 6.00 3.62
CA ALA A 32 11.68 6.70 4.24
C ALA A 32 11.19 7.65 5.35
N VAL A 33 10.13 8.43 5.11
CA VAL A 33 9.55 9.35 6.10
C VAL A 33 9.01 8.56 7.31
N LEU A 34 8.31 7.44 7.08
CA LEU A 34 7.85 6.54 8.14
C LEU A 34 8.99 6.02 9.00
N MET A 35 10.06 5.54 8.36
CA MET A 35 11.22 5.00 9.07
C MET A 35 11.92 6.08 9.92
N ILE A 36 12.12 7.28 9.37
CA ILE A 36 12.75 8.40 10.08
C ILE A 36 11.88 8.85 11.26
N ALA A 37 10.58 9.04 11.02
CA ALA A 37 9.65 9.48 12.05
C ALA A 37 9.46 8.43 13.15
N GLY A 38 9.39 7.15 12.79
CA GLY A 38 9.35 6.04 13.75
C GLY A 38 10.62 5.98 14.60
N LEU A 39 11.80 6.14 13.99
CA LEU A 39 13.07 6.10 14.70
C LEU A 39 13.17 7.27 15.68
N ALA A 40 12.81 8.48 15.22
CA ALA A 40 12.76 9.66 16.08
C ALA A 40 11.77 9.46 17.23
N GLY A 41 10.60 8.87 16.98
CA GLY A 41 9.62 8.53 18.01
C GLY A 41 10.16 7.56 19.06
N VAL A 42 10.86 6.51 18.64
CA VAL A 42 11.53 5.56 19.56
C VAL A 42 12.62 6.25 20.39
N LEU A 43 13.50 7.03 19.76
CA LEU A 43 14.63 7.69 20.43
C LEU A 43 14.20 8.79 21.41
N THR A 44 13.09 9.48 21.11
CA THR A 44 12.56 10.56 21.95
C THR A 44 11.51 10.10 22.95
N GLY A 45 11.09 8.82 22.90
CA GLY A 45 9.98 8.31 23.69
C GLY A 45 8.63 8.92 23.31
N SER A 46 8.48 9.41 22.07
CA SER A 46 7.28 10.05 21.54
C SER A 46 6.74 9.33 20.30
N PRO A 47 6.02 8.19 20.47
CA PRO A 47 5.48 7.42 19.35
C PRO A 47 4.50 8.21 18.47
N VAL A 48 3.90 9.29 18.99
CA VAL A 48 2.95 10.13 18.24
C VAL A 48 3.58 10.81 17.02
N MET A 49 4.90 11.00 17.04
CA MET A 49 5.64 11.72 16.00
C MET A 49 5.49 11.09 14.61
N VAL A 50 5.26 9.78 14.52
CA VAL A 50 4.98 9.10 13.23
C VAL A 50 3.71 9.63 12.59
N TRP A 51 2.70 9.98 13.37
CA TRP A 51 1.44 10.53 12.88
C TRP A 51 1.61 11.98 12.41
N ASP A 52 2.38 12.77 13.16
CA ASP A 52 2.62 14.18 12.86
C ASP A 52 3.53 14.39 11.64
N LEU A 53 4.45 13.46 11.37
CA LEU A 53 5.41 13.57 10.27
C LEU A 53 5.03 12.72 9.05
N ALA A 54 4.73 11.44 9.25
CA ALA A 54 4.53 10.51 8.13
C ALA A 54 3.08 10.41 7.65
N PHE A 55 2.11 10.70 8.52
CA PHE A 55 0.68 10.77 8.19
C PHE A 55 0.14 12.19 8.21
N ASN A 56 1.04 13.18 8.09
CA ASN A 56 0.61 14.53 7.87
C ASN A 56 -0.21 14.64 6.56
N PRO A 57 -0.96 15.73 6.36
CA PRO A 57 -1.80 15.90 5.18
C PRO A 57 -1.05 15.97 3.85
N LEU A 58 0.27 15.73 3.80
CA LEU A 58 1.07 15.72 2.59
C LEU A 58 1.48 14.31 2.17
N PHE A 59 1.95 13.46 3.10
CA PHE A 59 2.75 12.27 2.76
C PHE A 59 2.03 10.92 2.81
N GLY A 60 0.85 10.82 3.42
CA GLY A 60 0.16 9.53 3.57
C GLY A 60 0.00 8.77 2.24
N ALA A 61 0.04 7.43 2.26
CA ALA A 61 -0.10 6.62 1.04
C ALA A 61 -1.43 6.91 0.30
N HIS A 62 -2.51 7.14 1.03
CA HIS A 62 -3.80 7.57 0.46
C HIS A 62 -3.75 8.95 -0.22
N ILE A 63 -2.63 9.67 -0.10
CA ILE A 63 -2.39 10.98 -0.71
C ILE A 63 -1.39 10.85 -1.85
N VAL A 64 -0.10 10.66 -1.52
CA VAL A 64 0.99 10.69 -2.51
C VAL A 64 0.92 9.50 -3.45
N TYR A 65 0.68 8.32 -2.91
CA TYR A 65 0.70 7.11 -3.71
C TYR A 65 -0.59 6.94 -4.52
N ALA A 66 -1.74 7.13 -3.89
CA ALA A 66 -3.03 7.14 -4.56
C ALA A 66 -3.08 8.20 -5.69
N GLY A 67 -2.59 9.42 -5.42
CA GLY A 67 -2.47 10.48 -6.41
C GLY A 67 -1.59 10.08 -7.59
N GLY A 68 -0.41 9.53 -7.32
CA GLY A 68 0.50 9.02 -8.35
C GLY A 68 -0.13 7.92 -9.21
N ALA A 69 -0.77 6.92 -8.59
CA ALA A 69 -1.40 5.79 -9.29
C ALA A 69 -2.55 6.25 -10.21
N ALA A 70 -3.39 7.18 -9.73
CA ALA A 70 -4.48 7.73 -10.54
C ALA A 70 -3.98 8.61 -11.68
N ALA A 71 -2.97 9.45 -11.43
CA ALA A 71 -2.34 10.27 -12.46
C ALA A 71 -1.67 9.40 -13.55
N LEU A 72 -1.06 8.27 -13.18
CA LEU A 72 -0.50 7.31 -14.12
C LEU A 72 -1.58 6.72 -15.04
N ALA A 73 -2.68 6.24 -14.46
CA ALA A 73 -3.81 5.72 -15.23
C ALA A 73 -4.40 6.79 -16.16
N TYR A 74 -4.53 8.03 -15.68
CA TYR A 74 -4.97 9.16 -16.50
C TYR A 74 -4.01 9.45 -17.65
N ALA A 75 -2.70 9.58 -17.39
CA ALA A 75 -1.69 9.84 -18.39
C ALA A 75 -1.72 8.78 -19.50
N TRP A 76 -1.85 7.50 -19.14
CA TRP A 76 -2.03 6.40 -20.08
C TRP A 76 -3.31 6.55 -20.90
N SER A 77 -4.46 6.82 -20.25
CA SER A 77 -5.74 6.99 -20.96
C SER A 77 -5.74 8.16 -21.96
N ARG A 78 -4.81 9.10 -21.79
CA ARG A 78 -4.57 10.24 -22.70
C ARG A 78 -3.47 10.00 -23.73
N GLY A 79 -2.94 8.79 -23.82
CA GLY A 79 -1.86 8.43 -24.75
C GLY A 79 -0.53 9.12 -24.46
N ALA A 80 -0.32 9.64 -23.24
CA ALA A 80 0.92 10.32 -22.86
C ALA A 80 2.06 9.36 -22.53
N ILE A 81 1.72 8.11 -22.23
CA ILE A 81 2.65 7.02 -21.88
C ILE A 81 2.14 5.70 -22.47
N GLU A 82 3.04 4.74 -22.66
CA GLU A 82 2.74 3.46 -23.28
C GLU A 82 1.92 2.53 -22.37
N SER A 83 2.17 2.58 -21.06
CA SER A 83 1.57 1.68 -20.08
C SER A 83 1.16 2.40 -18.81
N GLY A 84 -0.10 2.29 -18.42
CA GLY A 84 -0.58 2.74 -17.10
C GLY A 84 -0.27 1.77 -15.95
N LEU A 85 0.55 0.74 -16.23
CA LEU A 85 1.14 -0.15 -15.22
C LEU A 85 2.62 0.16 -14.96
N ASP A 86 3.21 1.13 -15.68
CA ASP A 86 4.59 1.59 -15.42
C ASP A 86 4.63 2.49 -14.18
N ILE A 87 4.54 1.86 -13.01
CA ILE A 87 4.52 2.54 -11.71
C ILE A 87 5.83 3.24 -11.34
N LEU A 88 6.89 3.10 -12.16
CA LEU A 88 8.17 3.79 -11.99
C LEU A 88 8.17 5.16 -12.70
N LYS A 89 7.23 5.41 -13.62
CA LYS A 89 7.30 6.56 -14.52
C LYS A 89 7.15 7.89 -13.78
N PRO A 90 8.14 8.79 -13.81
CA PRO A 90 7.97 10.16 -13.29
C PRO A 90 7.13 10.98 -14.27
N LEU A 91 5.92 11.37 -13.86
CA LEU A 91 4.96 12.03 -14.77
C LEU A 91 5.23 13.51 -14.95
N SER A 92 6.02 14.13 -14.06
CA SER A 92 6.48 15.51 -14.23
C SER A 92 7.29 15.71 -15.52
N GLY A 93 8.02 14.68 -15.96
CA GLY A 93 8.77 14.69 -17.21
C GLY A 93 7.91 14.78 -18.47
N LEU A 94 6.59 14.61 -18.36
CA LEU A 94 5.66 14.77 -19.49
C LEU A 94 5.37 16.25 -19.82
N GLY A 95 5.70 17.19 -18.92
CA GLY A 95 5.35 18.60 -19.08
C GLY A 95 3.84 18.88 -19.06
N ARG A 96 3.05 17.95 -18.49
CA ARG A 96 1.59 17.96 -18.52
C ARG A 96 0.99 18.32 -17.18
N ALA A 97 0.58 19.58 -17.03
CA ALA A 97 -0.05 20.07 -15.80
C ALA A 97 -1.35 19.32 -15.46
N ASP A 98 -2.13 18.92 -16.46
CA ASP A 98 -3.38 18.18 -16.26
C ASP A 98 -3.14 16.83 -15.56
N VAL A 99 -2.04 16.14 -15.86
CA VAL A 99 -1.66 14.88 -15.19
C VAL A 99 -1.35 15.11 -13.72
N LEU A 100 -0.63 16.18 -13.38
CA LEU A 100 -0.31 16.52 -12.00
C LEU A 100 -1.55 16.91 -11.21
N LEU A 101 -2.46 17.69 -11.82
CA LEU A 101 -3.73 18.10 -11.21
C LEU A 101 -4.62 16.90 -10.88
N VAL A 102 -4.65 15.87 -11.74
CA VAL A 102 -5.35 14.61 -11.43
C VAL A 102 -4.75 13.96 -10.18
N GLY A 103 -3.42 13.95 -10.05
CA GLY A 103 -2.76 13.48 -8.84
C GLY A 103 -3.24 14.21 -7.59
N GLY A 104 -3.28 15.54 -7.64
CA GLY A 104 -3.78 16.37 -6.54
C GLY A 104 -5.23 16.08 -6.17
N ILE A 105 -6.12 15.96 -7.17
CA ILE A 105 -7.54 15.62 -6.95
C ILE A 105 -7.67 14.25 -6.23
N PHE A 106 -6.90 13.26 -6.66
CA PHE A 106 -6.93 11.94 -6.06
C PHE A 106 -6.28 11.90 -4.67
N GLY A 107 -5.29 12.75 -4.40
CA GLY A 107 -4.75 12.91 -3.05
C GLY A 107 -5.80 13.47 -2.07
N VAL A 108 -6.59 14.45 -2.50
CA VAL A 108 -7.74 14.94 -1.74
C VAL A 108 -8.79 13.85 -1.54
N LEU A 109 -9.19 13.16 -2.62
CA LEU A 109 -10.18 12.08 -2.54
C LEU A 109 -9.76 10.98 -1.57
N GLY A 110 -8.49 10.55 -1.63
CA GLY A 110 -8.00 9.52 -0.74
C GLY A 110 -7.96 9.97 0.72
N THR A 111 -7.69 11.25 0.99
CA THR A 111 -7.79 11.81 2.34
C THR A 111 -9.24 11.76 2.84
N LEU A 112 -10.20 12.17 2.01
CA LEU A 112 -11.62 12.14 2.38
C LEU A 112 -12.10 10.72 2.68
N LEU A 113 -11.71 9.74 1.85
CA LEU A 113 -12.07 8.34 2.02
C LEU A 113 -11.45 7.73 3.29
N GLU A 114 -10.19 8.03 3.59
CA GLU A 114 -9.55 7.62 4.84
C GLU A 114 -10.30 8.18 6.04
N ARG A 115 -10.62 9.48 6.03
CA ARG A 115 -11.33 10.14 7.13
C ARG A 115 -12.72 9.57 7.36
N VAL A 116 -13.45 9.28 6.28
CA VAL A 116 -14.75 8.60 6.37
C VAL A 116 -14.58 7.19 6.97
N GLY A 117 -13.62 6.41 6.50
CA GLY A 117 -13.36 5.07 7.03
C GLY A 117 -13.01 5.09 8.52
N THR A 118 -12.15 6.02 8.93
CA THR A 118 -11.75 6.21 10.33
C THR A 118 -12.91 6.70 11.19
N GLY A 119 -13.71 7.66 10.68
CA GLY A 119 -14.89 8.16 11.39
C GLY A 119 -16.02 7.14 11.55
N LEU A 120 -16.12 6.16 10.64
CA LEU A 120 -17.03 5.02 10.75
C LEU A 120 -16.46 3.86 11.57
N ALA A 121 -15.21 3.97 12.05
CA ALA A 121 -14.49 2.90 12.76
C ALA A 121 -14.51 1.57 11.98
N LEU A 122 -14.29 1.62 10.66
CA LEU A 122 -14.27 0.41 9.84
C LEU A 122 -13.20 -0.57 10.36
N PRO A 123 -13.50 -1.87 10.49
CA PRO A 123 -12.59 -2.85 11.07
C PRO A 123 -11.52 -3.30 10.05
N THR A 124 -10.74 -2.35 9.53
CA THR A 124 -9.69 -2.55 8.53
C THR A 124 -8.66 -1.42 8.59
N ASP A 125 -7.64 -1.48 7.74
CA ASP A 125 -6.71 -0.38 7.54
C ASP A 125 -7.36 0.66 6.61
N THR A 126 -7.75 1.81 7.16
CA THR A 126 -8.51 2.85 6.44
C THR A 126 -7.67 3.56 5.39
N VAL A 127 -6.35 3.65 5.60
CA VAL A 127 -5.40 4.19 4.61
C VAL A 127 -5.30 3.25 3.42
N ALA A 128 -5.08 1.96 3.65
CA ALA A 128 -5.02 0.95 2.61
C ALA A 128 -6.35 0.82 1.86
N LEU A 129 -7.47 0.80 2.58
CA LEU A 129 -8.80 0.78 1.98
C LEU A 129 -9.03 2.00 1.08
N SER A 130 -8.64 3.19 1.54
CA SER A 130 -8.71 4.42 0.74
C SER A 130 -7.92 4.29 -0.57
N VAL A 131 -6.67 3.81 -0.52
CA VAL A 131 -5.86 3.56 -1.72
C VAL A 131 -6.55 2.57 -2.67
N VAL A 132 -7.10 1.47 -2.16
CA VAL A 132 -7.82 0.48 -2.98
C VAL A 132 -9.04 1.12 -3.66
N ILE A 133 -9.84 1.89 -2.93
CA ILE A 133 -11.01 2.57 -3.48
C ILE A 133 -10.60 3.59 -4.55
N THR A 134 -9.58 4.41 -4.29
CA THR A 134 -9.07 5.36 -5.29
C THR A 134 -8.53 4.67 -6.54
N GLY A 135 -7.85 3.53 -6.42
CA GLY A 135 -7.42 2.72 -7.57
C GLY A 135 -8.60 2.21 -8.39
N TRP A 136 -9.67 1.76 -7.73
CA TRP A 136 -10.92 1.38 -8.41
C TRP A 136 -11.58 2.57 -9.11
N VAL A 137 -11.64 3.73 -8.47
CA VAL A 137 -12.16 4.96 -9.09
C VAL A 137 -11.34 5.33 -10.32
N ALA A 138 -10.00 5.33 -10.22
CA ALA A 138 -9.11 5.61 -11.34
C ALA A 138 -9.32 4.63 -12.51
N ARG A 139 -9.44 3.32 -12.22
CA ARG A 139 -9.74 2.30 -13.24
C ARG A 139 -11.08 2.54 -13.93
N LEU A 140 -12.13 2.82 -13.16
CA LEU A 140 -13.46 3.06 -13.71
C LEU A 140 -13.52 4.32 -14.58
N LEU A 141 -12.73 5.34 -14.25
CA LEU A 141 -12.65 6.58 -15.01
C LEU A 141 -11.75 6.49 -16.25
N PHE A 142 -10.60 5.80 -16.14
CA PHE A 142 -9.52 5.91 -17.12
C PHE A 142 -9.23 4.63 -17.91
N ASP A 143 -9.71 3.45 -17.45
CA ASP A 143 -9.52 2.16 -18.14
C ASP A 143 -10.87 1.49 -18.46
N PRO A 144 -11.77 2.11 -19.24
CA PRO A 144 -13.14 1.60 -19.46
C PRO A 144 -13.19 0.22 -20.13
N LYS A 145 -12.11 -0.21 -20.79
CA LYS A 145 -12.01 -1.51 -21.48
C LYS A 145 -11.45 -2.63 -20.58
N TRP A 146 -11.17 -2.37 -19.30
CA TRP A 146 -10.58 -3.35 -18.38
C TRP A 146 -11.36 -4.68 -18.34
N ARG A 147 -12.71 -4.63 -18.34
CA ARG A 147 -13.56 -5.83 -18.36
C ARG A 147 -13.41 -6.64 -19.64
N ALA A 148 -13.42 -5.95 -20.79
CA ALA A 148 -13.31 -6.59 -22.10
C ALA A 148 -11.92 -7.22 -22.30
N ASN A 149 -10.86 -6.54 -21.86
CA ASN A 149 -9.49 -7.07 -21.93
C ASN A 149 -9.32 -8.31 -21.03
N ARG A 150 -9.94 -8.32 -19.85
CA ARG A 150 -9.93 -9.46 -18.95
C ARG A 150 -10.68 -10.68 -19.51
N GLY A 151 -11.74 -10.47 -20.28
CA GLY A 151 -12.51 -11.54 -20.92
C GLY A 151 -11.76 -12.32 -22.01
N LYS A 152 -10.62 -11.80 -22.49
CA LYS A 152 -9.77 -12.43 -23.53
C LYS A 152 -8.70 -13.37 -22.95
N GLY A 153 -8.99 -14.01 -21.81
CA GLY A 153 -8.04 -14.87 -21.10
C GLY A 153 -7.49 -15.99 -21.98
N ALA A 154 -6.23 -16.38 -21.76
CA ALA A 154 -5.65 -17.54 -22.41
C ALA A 154 -6.05 -18.83 -21.67
N GLU A 155 -6.14 -19.95 -22.38
CA GLU A 155 -6.33 -21.26 -21.75
C GLU A 155 -5.21 -21.52 -20.73
N GLY A 156 -5.59 -21.96 -19.52
CA GLY A 156 -4.64 -22.28 -18.44
C GLY A 156 -4.24 -21.11 -17.53
N GLU A 157 -4.72 -19.90 -17.78
CA GLU A 157 -4.50 -18.77 -16.88
C GLU A 157 -5.29 -18.95 -15.57
N THR A 158 -4.60 -18.83 -14.42
CA THR A 158 -5.22 -19.03 -13.10
C THR A 158 -5.01 -17.82 -12.21
N TRP A 159 -6.00 -17.51 -11.38
CA TRP A 159 -5.92 -16.40 -10.43
C TRP A 159 -5.23 -16.79 -9.12
N TRP A 160 -4.94 -18.07 -8.93
CA TRP A 160 -4.32 -18.61 -7.72
C TRP A 160 -2.85 -18.96 -7.98
N PRO A 161 -1.90 -18.58 -7.11
CA PRO A 161 -0.51 -19.02 -7.24
C PRO A 161 -0.41 -20.55 -7.12
N LYS A 162 0.44 -21.18 -7.95
CA LYS A 162 0.62 -22.65 -7.98
C LYS A 162 2.09 -23.03 -8.07
N GLY A 163 2.40 -24.30 -7.76
CA GLY A 163 3.73 -24.87 -7.93
C GLY A 163 4.82 -24.10 -7.18
N SER A 164 5.91 -23.77 -7.88
CA SER A 164 7.05 -23.05 -7.31
C SER A 164 6.70 -21.63 -6.84
N GLU A 165 5.73 -20.96 -7.46
CA GLU A 165 5.27 -19.64 -7.00
C GLU A 165 4.62 -19.74 -5.61
N LEU A 166 3.73 -20.71 -5.43
CA LEU A 166 3.06 -20.91 -4.13
C LEU A 166 4.07 -21.28 -3.05
N ALA A 167 5.01 -22.18 -3.36
CA ALA A 167 6.09 -22.54 -2.42
C ALA A 167 6.93 -21.31 -2.04
N LEU A 168 7.31 -20.47 -3.00
CA LEU A 168 8.04 -19.22 -2.74
C LEU A 168 7.24 -18.29 -1.83
N LEU A 169 5.95 -18.06 -2.11
CA LEU A 169 5.11 -17.15 -1.33
C LEU A 169 4.90 -17.65 0.10
N VAL A 170 4.76 -18.96 0.31
CA VAL A 170 4.66 -19.56 1.65
C VAL A 170 5.98 -19.37 2.41
N VAL A 171 7.12 -19.75 1.82
CA VAL A 171 8.41 -19.66 2.49
C VAL A 171 8.79 -18.21 2.79
N LEU A 172 8.69 -17.34 1.78
CA LEU A 172 8.99 -15.91 1.93
C LEU A 172 8.01 -15.24 2.89
N GLY A 173 6.71 -15.47 2.72
CA GLY A 173 5.66 -14.88 3.54
C GLY A 173 5.77 -15.26 5.01
N CYS A 174 5.93 -16.56 5.31
CA CYS A 174 6.11 -17.02 6.68
C CYS A 174 7.44 -16.53 7.27
N GLY A 175 8.54 -16.63 6.52
CA GLY A 175 9.87 -16.21 7.00
C GLY A 175 9.96 -14.72 7.29
N VAL A 176 9.49 -13.88 6.36
CA VAL A 176 9.42 -12.43 6.56
C VAL A 176 8.38 -12.08 7.62
N GLY A 177 7.24 -12.78 7.68
CA GLY A 177 6.23 -12.57 8.72
C GLY A 177 6.77 -12.83 10.12
N LEU A 178 7.52 -13.91 10.31
CA LEU A 178 8.22 -14.21 11.56
C LEU A 178 9.22 -13.10 11.92
N ALA A 179 10.09 -12.73 10.98
CA ALA A 179 11.10 -11.70 11.21
C ALA A 179 10.47 -10.33 11.51
N GLY A 180 9.47 -9.92 10.73
CA GLY A 180 8.75 -8.65 10.90
C GLY A 180 7.94 -8.61 12.19
N GLY A 181 7.26 -9.70 12.55
CA GLY A 181 6.54 -9.84 13.81
C GLY A 181 7.45 -9.73 15.03
N ILE A 182 8.59 -10.43 15.02
CA ILE A 182 9.60 -10.34 16.10
C ILE A 182 10.16 -8.92 16.17
N ALA A 183 10.52 -8.32 15.03
CA ALA A 183 11.05 -6.95 15.00
C ALA A 183 10.05 -5.96 15.60
N ALA A 184 8.79 -5.98 15.15
CA ALA A 184 7.75 -5.11 15.67
C ALA A 184 7.53 -5.30 17.17
N ALA A 185 7.44 -6.54 17.65
CA ALA A 185 7.26 -6.85 19.08
C ALA A 185 8.44 -6.36 19.94
N LYS A 186 9.68 -6.47 19.44
CA LYS A 186 10.88 -6.01 20.17
C LYS A 186 11.02 -4.49 20.18
N ILE A 187 10.63 -3.83 19.10
CA ILE A 187 10.68 -2.37 18.96
C ILE A 187 9.49 -1.73 19.69
N GLY A 188 8.36 -2.43 19.79
CA GLY A 188 7.11 -1.88 20.27
C GLY A 188 6.36 -1.05 19.21
N ASP A 189 6.75 -1.14 17.94
CA ASP A 189 6.17 -0.40 16.83
C ASP A 189 6.18 -1.21 15.53
N ALA A 190 5.04 -1.23 14.82
CA ALA A 190 4.89 -1.94 13.54
C ALA A 190 5.20 -1.04 12.35
N LEU A 191 5.16 0.29 12.52
CA LEU A 191 5.32 1.24 11.43
C LEU A 191 6.79 1.45 11.05
N LEU A 192 7.72 1.37 11.99
CA LEU A 192 9.16 1.44 11.73
C LEU A 192 9.66 0.28 10.85
N PRO A 193 9.44 -1.00 11.19
CA PRO A 193 9.84 -2.10 10.30
C PRO A 193 9.07 -2.08 8.98
N PHE A 194 7.83 -1.59 8.96
CA PHE A 194 7.07 -1.35 7.72
C PHE A 194 7.71 -0.26 6.84
N GLY A 195 8.13 0.87 7.42
CA GLY A 195 8.83 1.94 6.72
C GLY A 195 10.15 1.45 6.10
N LEU A 196 10.92 0.64 6.84
CA LEU A 196 12.10 -0.04 6.31
C LEU A 196 11.76 -0.97 5.14
N ALA A 197 10.65 -1.71 5.23
CA ALA A 197 10.17 -2.58 4.17
C ALA A 197 9.73 -1.83 2.91
N LEU A 198 9.18 -0.64 3.06
CA LEU A 198 8.87 0.26 1.94
C LEU A 198 10.14 0.87 1.35
N LEU A 199 11.16 1.17 2.16
CA LEU A 199 12.44 1.67 1.68
C LEU A 199 13.17 0.62 0.83
N PHE A 200 13.01 -0.68 1.13
CA PHE A 200 13.51 -1.76 0.28
C PHE A 200 13.02 -1.68 -1.16
N LEU A 201 11.88 -1.04 -1.43
CA LEU A 201 11.40 -0.87 -2.81
C LEU A 201 12.41 -0.11 -3.69
N ILE A 202 13.34 0.68 -3.12
CA ILE A 202 14.49 1.24 -3.87
C ILE A 202 15.28 0.13 -4.57
N TYR A 203 15.49 -1.01 -3.91
CA TYR A 203 16.17 -2.17 -4.49
C TYR A 203 15.49 -2.64 -5.77
N LEU A 204 14.15 -2.71 -5.77
CA LEU A 204 13.36 -3.05 -6.97
C LEU A 204 13.45 -1.96 -8.04
N GLN A 205 13.46 -0.68 -7.64
CA GLN A 205 13.61 0.46 -8.56
C GLN A 205 14.99 0.49 -9.25
N THR A 206 16.03 -0.05 -8.62
CA THR A 206 17.37 -0.19 -9.21
C THR A 206 17.51 -1.36 -10.18
N GLY A 207 16.41 -2.07 -10.48
CA GLY A 207 16.38 -3.14 -11.49
C GLY A 207 16.67 -4.55 -10.96
N PHE A 208 16.80 -4.72 -9.64
CA PHE A 208 16.91 -6.05 -9.06
C PHE A 208 15.55 -6.75 -9.01
N ASN A 209 15.57 -8.06 -9.28
CA ASN A 209 14.39 -8.89 -9.17
C ASN A 209 14.14 -9.27 -7.70
N GLY A 210 12.94 -8.99 -7.22
CA GLY A 210 12.51 -9.35 -5.87
C GLY A 210 11.00 -9.21 -5.71
N GLN A 211 10.46 -9.83 -4.67
CA GLN A 211 9.06 -9.66 -4.28
C GLN A 211 8.97 -8.54 -3.22
N PRO A 212 8.01 -7.60 -3.34
CA PRO A 212 7.78 -6.62 -2.29
C PRO A 212 7.30 -7.33 -1.02
N TRP A 213 7.73 -6.85 0.15
CA TRP A 213 7.44 -7.53 1.42
C TRP A 213 6.92 -6.62 2.52
N HIS A 214 6.64 -5.35 2.23
CA HIS A 214 6.11 -4.38 3.18
C HIS A 214 4.72 -4.73 3.72
N HIS A 215 3.84 -5.30 2.88
CA HIS A 215 2.52 -5.77 3.32
C HIS A 215 2.62 -6.94 4.31
N ILE A 216 3.57 -7.85 4.09
CA ILE A 216 3.86 -8.99 4.97
C ILE A 216 4.31 -8.48 6.34
N VAL A 217 5.28 -7.55 6.36
CA VAL A 217 5.83 -6.99 7.59
C VAL A 217 4.80 -6.22 8.39
N LEU A 218 4.00 -5.37 7.74
CA LEU A 218 2.99 -4.58 8.44
C LEU A 218 1.94 -5.48 9.09
N VAL A 219 1.34 -6.41 8.35
CA VAL A 219 0.28 -7.28 8.89
C VAL A 219 0.82 -8.19 10.00
N ALA A 220 2.01 -8.77 9.82
CA ALA A 220 2.65 -9.59 10.83
C ALA A 220 3.00 -8.78 12.09
N GLY A 221 3.54 -7.57 11.93
CA GLY A 221 3.87 -6.68 13.04
C GLY A 221 2.64 -6.24 13.82
N LEU A 222 1.54 -5.93 13.14
CA LEU A 222 0.26 -5.61 13.77
C LEU A 222 -0.30 -6.77 14.58
N ALA A 223 -0.22 -8.01 14.07
CA ALA A 223 -0.63 -9.20 14.80
C ALA A 223 0.23 -9.41 16.06
N ALA A 224 1.55 -9.29 15.92
CA ALA A 224 2.49 -9.46 17.02
C ALA A 224 2.25 -8.44 18.14
N LEU A 225 2.07 -7.15 17.80
CA LEU A 225 1.79 -6.10 18.79
C LEU A 225 0.43 -6.26 19.45
N GLN A 226 -0.59 -6.65 18.69
CA GLN A 226 -1.93 -6.86 19.21
C GLN A 226 -1.99 -7.96 20.28
N GLY A 227 -1.17 -9.01 20.13
CA GLY A 227 -1.00 -10.08 21.11
C GLY A 227 0.20 -9.88 22.06
N HIS A 228 0.66 -8.64 22.22
CA HIS A 228 1.73 -8.24 23.15
C HIS A 228 3.05 -9.01 22.99
N GLY A 229 3.37 -9.46 21.77
CA GLY A 229 4.58 -10.22 21.48
C GLY A 229 4.59 -11.63 22.07
N SER A 230 3.43 -12.17 22.47
CA SER A 230 3.30 -13.54 22.95
C SER A 230 3.77 -14.55 21.90
N VAL A 231 4.19 -15.74 22.33
CA VAL A 231 4.57 -16.81 21.38
C VAL A 231 3.43 -17.12 20.41
N ASN A 232 2.19 -17.13 20.91
CA ASN A 232 1.00 -17.32 20.09
C ASN A 232 0.81 -16.19 19.06
N ALA A 233 1.01 -14.93 19.44
CA ALA A 233 0.96 -13.79 18.54
C ALA A 233 2.02 -13.87 17.43
N ILE A 234 3.23 -14.36 17.75
CA ILE A 234 4.31 -14.56 16.77
C ILE A 234 4.01 -15.72 15.81
N ILE A 235 3.35 -16.78 16.29
CA ILE A 235 2.84 -17.86 15.42
C ILE A 235 1.82 -17.28 14.44
N TRP A 236 0.86 -16.48 14.91
CA TRP A 236 -0.09 -15.81 14.03
C TRP A 236 0.57 -14.81 13.08
N ALA A 237 1.57 -14.05 13.52
CA ALA A 237 2.35 -13.16 12.66
C ALA A 237 3.01 -13.93 11.50
N THR A 238 3.53 -15.13 11.77
CA THR A 238 4.11 -16.03 10.76
C THR A 238 3.04 -16.51 9.76
N VAL A 239 1.91 -17.02 10.26
CA VAL A 239 0.81 -17.50 9.42
C VAL A 239 0.24 -16.38 8.56
N LEU A 240 -0.03 -15.22 9.16
CA LEU A 240 -0.55 -14.06 8.47
C LEU A 240 0.46 -13.51 7.45
N GLY A 241 1.76 -13.61 7.71
CA GLY A 241 2.77 -13.28 6.71
C GLY A 241 2.62 -14.11 5.42
N GLY A 242 2.48 -15.42 5.56
CA GLY A 242 2.20 -16.34 4.45
C GLY A 242 0.87 -16.03 3.73
N VAL A 243 -0.21 -15.84 4.50
CA VAL A 243 -1.53 -15.50 3.95
C VAL A 243 -1.47 -14.18 3.17
N THR A 244 -0.85 -13.14 3.73
CA THR A 244 -0.80 -11.82 3.11
C THR A 244 0.01 -11.84 1.79
N ALA A 245 1.09 -12.62 1.72
CA ALA A 245 1.85 -12.84 0.50
C ALA A 245 1.00 -13.52 -0.61
N ILE A 246 0.25 -14.57 -0.25
CA ILE A 246 -0.63 -15.28 -1.18
C ILE A 246 -1.78 -14.38 -1.67
N VAL A 247 -2.41 -13.64 -0.76
CA VAL A 247 -3.50 -12.70 -1.07
C VAL A 247 -3.01 -11.60 -2.02
N SER A 248 -1.79 -11.10 -1.82
CA SER A 248 -1.15 -10.14 -2.73
C SER A 248 -0.96 -10.72 -4.14
N SER A 249 -0.44 -11.95 -4.26
CA SER A 249 -0.31 -12.61 -5.58
C SER A 249 -1.67 -12.85 -6.24
N PHE A 250 -2.67 -13.29 -5.47
CA PHE A 250 -4.05 -13.43 -5.96
C PHE A 250 -4.58 -12.12 -6.55
N PHE A 251 -4.46 -11.00 -5.83
CA PHE A 251 -4.91 -9.70 -6.34
C PHE A 251 -4.06 -9.20 -7.51
N SER A 252 -2.78 -9.53 -7.58
CA SER A 252 -1.95 -9.21 -8.75
C SER A 252 -2.49 -9.89 -10.00
N LYS A 253 -2.76 -11.20 -9.93
CA LYS A 253 -3.34 -11.96 -11.04
C LYS A 253 -4.78 -11.56 -11.35
N TRP A 254 -5.56 -11.16 -10.34
CA TRP A 254 -6.96 -10.83 -10.51
C TRP A 254 -7.18 -9.39 -11.00
N TRP A 255 -6.44 -8.42 -10.46
CA TRP A 255 -6.64 -6.99 -10.72
C TRP A 255 -5.68 -6.40 -11.73
N ILE A 256 -4.44 -6.88 -11.87
CA ILE A 256 -3.46 -6.22 -12.74
C ILE A 256 -3.42 -6.86 -14.13
N VAL A 257 -3.37 -8.19 -14.19
CA VAL A 257 -3.20 -8.92 -15.45
C VAL A 257 -4.31 -8.54 -16.45
N ARG A 258 -3.90 -8.17 -17.66
CA ARG A 258 -4.77 -7.72 -18.78
C ARG A 258 -5.58 -6.44 -18.48
N THR A 259 -5.11 -5.61 -17.57
CA THR A 259 -5.60 -4.24 -17.38
C THR A 259 -4.51 -3.24 -17.76
N ASN A 260 -4.84 -1.95 -17.78
CA ASN A 260 -3.84 -0.89 -18.01
C ASN A 260 -3.85 0.15 -16.88
N SER A 261 -4.53 -0.15 -15.78
CA SER A 261 -4.64 0.71 -14.61
C SER A 261 -4.16 -0.07 -13.40
N TYR A 262 -3.34 0.55 -12.57
CA TYR A 262 -2.76 -0.14 -11.43
C TYR A 262 -3.67 -0.04 -10.19
N ILE A 263 -4.09 -1.20 -9.66
CA ILE A 263 -4.69 -1.30 -8.32
C ILE A 263 -3.79 -2.20 -7.49
N ASP A 264 -3.19 -1.61 -6.45
CA ASP A 264 -2.07 -2.19 -5.70
C ASP A 264 -2.42 -3.49 -4.96
N PRO A 265 -1.86 -4.64 -5.37
CA PRO A 265 -2.10 -5.91 -4.68
C PRO A 265 -1.54 -5.97 -3.24
N PRO A 266 -0.28 -5.57 -2.96
CA PRO A 266 0.20 -5.40 -1.57
C PRO A 266 -0.69 -4.53 -0.66
N VAL A 267 -1.17 -3.38 -1.11
CA VAL A 267 -2.02 -2.51 -0.28
C VAL A 267 -3.39 -3.14 -0.05
N THR A 268 -3.91 -3.87 -1.04
CA THR A 268 -5.14 -4.65 -0.86
C THR A 268 -4.97 -5.74 0.19
N SER A 269 -3.84 -6.44 0.16
CA SER A 269 -3.56 -7.47 1.16
C SER A 269 -3.33 -6.89 2.55
N ILE A 270 -2.87 -5.64 2.70
CA ILE A 270 -2.86 -4.92 3.99
C ILE A 270 -4.28 -4.73 4.52
N ALA A 271 -5.21 -4.21 3.71
CA ALA A 271 -6.59 -3.99 4.14
C ALA A 271 -7.25 -5.31 4.59
N VAL A 272 -7.08 -6.39 3.80
CA VAL A 272 -7.56 -7.73 4.17
C VAL A 272 -6.86 -8.24 5.44
N GLY A 273 -5.54 -8.14 5.50
CA GLY A 273 -4.73 -8.61 6.62
C GLY A 273 -5.08 -7.92 7.94
N LYS A 274 -5.23 -6.59 7.94
CA LYS A 274 -5.65 -5.83 9.13
C LYS A 274 -7.04 -6.26 9.61
N SER A 275 -7.97 -6.51 8.68
CA SER A 275 -9.30 -7.02 9.01
C SER A 275 -9.22 -8.38 9.71
N ILE A 276 -8.34 -9.27 9.23
CA ILE A 276 -8.10 -10.57 9.87
C ILE A 276 -7.48 -10.42 11.26
N VAL A 277 -6.48 -9.53 11.42
CA VAL A 277 -5.88 -9.25 12.75
C VAL A 277 -6.93 -8.80 13.75
N ILE A 278 -7.83 -7.89 13.36
CA ILE A 278 -8.93 -7.41 14.22
C ILE A 278 -9.86 -8.57 14.58
N ALA A 279 -10.22 -9.42 13.62
CA ALA A 279 -11.08 -10.59 13.86
C ALA A 279 -10.43 -11.61 14.82
N LEU A 280 -9.14 -11.90 14.66
CA LEU A 280 -8.40 -12.78 15.56
C LEU A 280 -8.32 -12.21 16.98
N ALA A 281 -8.07 -10.92 17.13
CA ALA A 281 -8.07 -10.24 18.42
C ALA A 281 -9.44 -10.33 19.11
N ALA A 282 -10.52 -10.05 18.37
CA ALA A 282 -11.89 -10.14 18.88
C ALA A 282 -12.27 -11.58 19.29
N ALA A 283 -11.68 -12.58 18.64
CA ALA A 283 -11.85 -14.00 18.99
C ALA A 283 -10.94 -14.47 20.15
N GLY A 284 -10.08 -13.62 20.70
CA GLY A 284 -9.12 -13.99 21.75
C GLY A 284 -7.99 -14.89 21.27
N LEU A 285 -7.65 -14.83 19.97
CA LEU A 285 -6.64 -15.68 19.34
C LEU A 285 -5.26 -15.03 19.22
N LEU A 286 -5.07 -13.77 19.63
CA LEU A 286 -3.78 -13.07 19.62
C LEU A 286 -3.26 -12.83 21.04
#